data_AF-A0A5C8B810-F1
#
_entry.id   AF-A0A5C8B810-F1
#
_cell.length_a   1.000
_cell.length_b   1.000
_cell.length_c   1.000
_cell.angle_alpha   90.00
_cell.angle_beta   90.00
_cell.angle_gamma   90.00
#
_symmetry.space_group_name_H-M   'P 1'
#
loop_
_entity.id
_entity.type
_entity.pdbx_description
1 polymer ?
#
loop_
_entity_poly.entity_id
_entity_poly.type
_entity_poly.pdbx_seq_one_letter_code
_entity_poly.pdbx_strand_id
1 'polypeptide(L)'
;MPTLRPAAPIAVSTTSTEVAGDLPARGVPADPQKFKVTVGPSAIDGQGAFAGEPIPARRKIGEMRGEFVDLAEARRRARLAENTSGRIFMVAISDKRAVDATASTDPLRFANHSCQPNMVLKVQQGRVAFYALRDIDAGEELTTRYGETHHAGRLTCRCGAPGCQGRL
;
A
#
# COMPACT_ATOMS: atom_id res chain seq x y z
N MET A 1 -25.46 -63.29 31.00
CA MET A 1 -24.57 -62.54 30.09
C MET A 1 -24.98 -61.08 30.10
N PRO A 2 -24.24 -60.19 30.78
CA PRO A 2 -24.55 -58.76 30.77
C PRO A 2 -23.99 -58.11 29.51
N THR A 3 -24.88 -57.46 28.77
CA THR A 3 -24.62 -56.75 27.52
C THR A 3 -23.76 -55.50 27.77
N LEU A 4 -22.60 -55.40 27.11
CA LEU A 4 -21.79 -54.19 27.07
C LEU A 4 -22.59 -53.05 26.44
N ARG A 5 -22.79 -52.00 27.23
CA ARG A 5 -23.41 -50.74 26.82
C ARG A 5 -22.37 -49.93 26.01
N PRO A 6 -22.69 -49.42 24.81
CA PRO A 6 -21.75 -48.57 24.09
C PRO A 6 -21.62 -47.20 24.79
N ALA A 7 -20.38 -46.72 24.90
CA ALA A 7 -20.06 -45.40 25.43
C ALA A 7 -20.60 -44.31 24.49
N ALA A 8 -21.25 -43.28 25.07
CA ALA A 8 -21.74 -42.13 24.33
C ALA A 8 -20.56 -41.29 23.78
N PRO A 9 -20.66 -40.70 22.58
CA PRO A 9 -19.61 -39.84 22.05
C PRO A 9 -19.53 -38.54 22.86
N ILE A 10 -18.31 -38.17 23.22
CA ILE A 10 -17.98 -36.89 23.85
C ILE A 10 -18.14 -35.80 22.78
N ALA A 11 -19.08 -34.88 23.00
CA ALA A 11 -19.26 -33.71 22.15
C ALA A 11 -18.08 -32.75 22.32
N VAL A 12 -17.23 -32.65 21.30
CA VAL A 12 -16.23 -31.59 21.20
C VAL A 12 -16.96 -30.32 20.74
N SER A 13 -17.12 -29.37 21.65
CA SER A 13 -17.63 -28.04 21.34
C SER A 13 -16.54 -27.25 20.60
N THR A 14 -16.63 -27.17 19.28
CA THR A 14 -15.85 -26.23 18.48
C THR A 14 -16.59 -24.90 18.46
N THR A 15 -16.30 -24.01 19.41
CA THR A 15 -16.65 -22.60 19.27
C THR A 15 -15.62 -21.96 18.32
N SER A 16 -15.84 -22.12 17.03
CA SER A 16 -15.23 -21.25 16.03
C SER A 16 -15.97 -19.91 16.11
N THR A 17 -15.38 -18.94 16.79
CA THR A 17 -15.84 -17.55 16.71
C THR A 17 -15.49 -17.03 15.33
N GLU A 18 -16.37 -17.26 14.37
CA GLU A 18 -16.36 -16.53 13.10
C GLU A 18 -16.63 -15.05 13.42
N VAL A 19 -15.59 -14.22 13.32
CA VAL A 19 -15.74 -12.77 13.26
C VAL A 19 -16.45 -12.45 11.94
N ALA A 20 -17.78 -12.37 12.01
CA ALA A 20 -18.61 -11.82 10.96
C ALA A 20 -18.22 -10.34 10.77
N GLY A 21 -17.39 -10.07 9.75
CA GLY A 21 -17.16 -8.72 9.28
C GLY A 21 -18.44 -8.19 8.67
N ASP A 22 -18.99 -7.13 9.25
CA ASP A 22 -20.14 -6.41 8.70
C ASP A 22 -19.88 -6.05 7.24
N LEU A 23 -20.75 -6.51 6.35
CA LEU A 23 -20.73 -6.10 4.95
C LEU A 23 -21.12 -4.62 4.88
N PRO A 24 -20.34 -3.75 4.20
CA PRO A 24 -20.65 -2.32 4.15
C PRO A 24 -22.02 -2.07 3.51
N ALA A 25 -22.75 -1.10 4.06
CA ALA A 25 -24.05 -0.67 3.56
C ALA A 25 -23.96 -0.29 2.07
N ARG A 26 -24.98 -0.68 1.29
CA ARG A 26 -25.08 -0.38 -0.15
C ARG A 26 -24.89 1.13 -0.39
N GLY A 27 -23.87 1.48 -1.18
CA GLY A 27 -23.57 2.86 -1.57
C GLY A 27 -22.33 3.47 -0.90
N VAL A 28 -21.77 2.84 0.14
CA VAL A 28 -20.46 3.24 0.67
C VAL A 28 -19.37 2.65 -0.23
N PRO A 29 -18.46 3.46 -0.79
CA PRO A 29 -17.31 2.93 -1.50
C PRO A 29 -16.53 2.01 -0.58
N ALA A 30 -16.33 0.75 -1.00
CA ALA A 30 -15.56 -0.20 -0.22
C ALA A 30 -14.20 0.38 0.16
N ASP A 31 -13.73 0.11 1.38
CA ASP A 31 -12.42 0.57 1.84
C ASP A 31 -11.35 0.17 0.81
N PRO A 32 -10.62 1.13 0.23
CA PRO A 32 -9.54 0.83 -0.70
C PRO A 32 -8.43 0.01 -0.05
N GLN A 33 -8.22 0.15 1.27
CA GLN A 33 -7.21 -0.58 2.02
C GLN A 33 -7.76 -1.95 2.42
N LYS A 34 -7.01 -3.01 2.09
CA LYS A 34 -7.37 -4.40 2.40
C LYS A 34 -6.65 -4.93 3.63
N PHE A 35 -5.62 -4.21 4.04
CA PHE A 35 -4.84 -4.44 5.24
C PHE A 35 -4.69 -3.10 5.97
N LYS A 36 -4.55 -3.15 7.29
CA LYS A 36 -4.28 -1.99 8.12
C LYS A 36 -2.92 -1.40 7.71
N VAL A 37 -2.92 -0.11 7.39
CA VAL A 37 -1.70 0.66 7.10
C VAL A 37 -1.69 1.90 8.00
N THR A 38 -0.57 2.13 8.67
CA THR A 38 -0.36 3.32 9.51
C THR A 38 0.66 4.25 8.86
N VAL A 39 0.62 5.54 9.22
CA VAL A 39 1.58 6.54 8.76
C VAL A 39 2.37 7.02 9.95
N GLY A 40 3.70 7.09 9.82
CA GLY A 40 4.59 7.53 10.87
C GLY A 40 5.90 8.09 10.33
N PRO A 41 6.80 8.59 11.21
CA PRO A 41 8.15 8.99 10.82
C PRO A 41 8.90 7.83 10.16
N SER A 42 9.56 8.10 9.03
CA SER A 42 10.34 7.12 8.28
C SER A 42 11.84 7.35 8.46
N ALA A 43 12.60 6.26 8.49
CA ALA A 43 14.06 6.30 8.43
C ALA A 43 14.59 6.64 7.02
N ILE A 44 13.76 6.50 5.98
CA ILE A 44 14.11 6.79 4.59
C ILE A 44 13.89 8.27 4.27
N ASP A 45 12.65 8.74 4.45
CA ASP A 45 12.28 10.12 4.12
C ASP A 45 10.97 10.58 4.77
N GLY A 46 11.06 11.57 5.67
CA GLY A 46 9.91 12.24 6.28
C GLY A 46 8.90 11.28 6.90
N GLN A 47 7.75 11.11 6.25
CA GLN A 47 6.74 10.11 6.64
C GLN A 47 6.78 8.88 5.73
N GLY A 48 6.54 7.72 6.33
CA GLY A 48 6.42 6.42 5.66
C GLY A 48 5.06 5.77 5.93
N ALA A 49 4.68 4.84 5.06
CA ALA A 49 3.56 3.93 5.27
C ALA A 49 4.07 2.62 5.90
N PHE A 50 3.40 2.11 6.92
CA PHE A 50 3.81 0.91 7.66
C PHE A 50 2.69 -0.12 7.71
N ALA A 51 3.05 -1.40 7.63
CA ALA A 51 2.11 -2.50 7.82
C ALA A 51 1.58 -2.48 9.26
N GLY A 52 0.28 -2.30 9.46
CA GLY A 52 -0.36 -2.33 10.78
C GLY A 52 -0.71 -3.75 11.25
N GLU A 53 -0.59 -4.73 10.36
CA GLU A 53 -0.79 -6.17 10.57
C GLU A 53 0.04 -6.95 9.54
N PRO A 54 0.25 -8.27 9.72
CA PRO A 54 0.96 -9.09 8.74
C PRO A 54 0.24 -9.14 7.39
N ILE A 55 0.99 -9.00 6.30
CA ILE A 55 0.46 -9.00 4.92
C ILE A 55 1.09 -10.16 4.13
N PRO A 56 0.29 -11.15 3.69
CA PRO A 56 0.82 -12.24 2.87
C PRO A 56 1.28 -11.79 1.49
N ALA A 57 2.28 -12.49 0.96
CA ALA A 57 2.81 -12.28 -0.38
C ALA A 57 1.72 -12.30 -1.45
N ARG A 58 1.90 -11.49 -2.49
CA ARG A 58 1.01 -11.38 -3.67
C ARG A 58 -0.39 -10.85 -3.38
N ARG A 59 -0.72 -10.51 -2.13
CA ARG A 59 -2.01 -9.89 -1.78
C ARG A 59 -2.02 -8.42 -2.17
N LYS A 60 -3.21 -7.93 -2.55
CA LYS A 60 -3.47 -6.51 -2.74
C LYS A 60 -3.49 -5.84 -1.37
N ILE A 61 -2.60 -4.88 -1.14
CA ILE A 61 -2.50 -4.12 0.10
C ILE A 61 -3.61 -3.07 0.14
N GLY A 62 -3.71 -2.29 -0.93
CA GLY A 62 -4.73 -1.27 -1.07
C GLY A 62 -4.58 -0.45 -2.34
N GLU A 63 -5.25 0.69 -2.37
CA GLU A 63 -5.15 1.67 -3.46
C GLU A 63 -4.70 3.04 -2.92
N MET A 64 -4.07 3.82 -3.78
CA MET A 64 -3.91 5.26 -3.58
C MET A 64 -4.85 5.98 -4.54
N ARG A 65 -5.84 6.66 -3.96
CA ARG A 65 -6.79 7.50 -4.69
C ARG A 65 -6.33 8.95 -4.61
N GLY A 66 -6.85 9.75 -5.52
CA GLY A 66 -6.55 11.17 -5.62
C GLY A 66 -7.42 11.83 -6.68
N GLU A 67 -7.13 13.10 -6.95
CA GLU A 67 -7.77 13.84 -8.04
C GLU A 67 -7.26 13.29 -9.38
N PHE A 68 -8.16 13.06 -10.33
CA PHE A 68 -7.74 12.77 -11.70
C PHE A 68 -7.47 14.07 -12.45
N VAL A 69 -6.24 14.22 -12.93
CA VAL A 69 -5.79 15.42 -13.64
C VAL A 69 -5.18 15.05 -14.99
N ASP A 70 -5.14 16.00 -15.90
CA ASP A 70 -4.41 15.84 -17.16
C ASP A 70 -2.91 15.77 -16.90
N LEU A 71 -2.17 15.07 -17.75
CA LEU A 71 -0.73 14.86 -17.54
C LEU A 71 0.07 16.18 -17.58
N ALA A 72 -0.37 17.16 -18.37
CA ALA A 72 0.24 18.49 -18.40
C ALA A 72 0.07 19.24 -17.07
N GLU A 73 -1.13 19.14 -16.48
CA GLU A 73 -1.46 19.68 -15.17
C GLU A 73 -0.62 19.01 -14.08
N ALA A 74 -0.59 17.67 -14.06
CA ALA A 74 0.22 16.90 -13.12
C ALA A 74 1.70 17.31 -13.19
N ARG A 75 2.27 17.44 -14.39
CA ARG A 75 3.67 17.91 -14.56
C ARG A 75 3.88 19.32 -14.02
N ARG A 76 2.90 20.23 -14.17
CA ARG A 76 3.01 21.58 -13.60
C ARG A 76 3.00 21.52 -12.07
N ARG A 77 2.05 20.78 -11.47
CA ARG A 77 1.95 20.62 -10.02
C ARG A 77 3.18 19.91 -9.44
N ALA A 78 3.68 18.86 -10.11
CA ALA A 78 4.90 18.14 -9.75
C ALA A 78 6.12 19.06 -9.66
N ARG A 79 6.33 19.94 -10.65
CA ARG A 79 7.41 20.94 -10.63
C ARG A 79 7.25 21.95 -9.50
N LEU A 80 6.02 22.38 -9.21
CA LEU A 80 5.78 23.27 -8.07
C LEU A 80 6.09 22.56 -6.74
N ALA A 81 5.64 21.32 -6.59
CA ALA A 81 5.87 20.52 -5.40
C ALA A 81 7.36 20.25 -5.17
N GLU A 82 8.12 19.94 -6.23
CA GLU A 82 9.58 19.80 -6.18
C GLU A 82 10.27 21.06 -5.63
N ASN A 83 9.83 22.25 -6.05
CA ASN A 83 10.41 23.52 -5.63
C ASN A 83 9.92 24.04 -4.27
N THR A 84 8.92 23.38 -3.65
CA THR A 84 8.30 23.86 -2.41
C THR A 84 8.45 22.85 -1.28
N SER A 85 7.91 21.64 -1.45
CA SER A 85 7.93 20.58 -0.45
C SER A 85 9.00 19.51 -0.72
N GLY A 86 9.49 19.41 -1.95
CA GLY A 86 10.34 18.31 -2.41
C GLY A 86 9.62 16.95 -2.50
N ARG A 87 8.29 16.89 -2.30
CA ARG A 87 7.51 15.65 -2.28
C ARG A 87 6.43 15.66 -3.35
N ILE A 88 6.44 14.65 -4.22
CA ILE A 88 5.48 14.50 -5.32
C ILE A 88 4.61 13.27 -5.08
N PHE A 89 3.29 13.47 -5.01
CA PHE A 89 2.30 12.41 -4.79
C PHE A 89 1.50 12.11 -6.06
N MET A 90 2.17 12.02 -7.21
CA MET A 90 1.53 11.91 -8.52
C MET A 90 1.96 10.65 -9.25
N VAL A 91 0.98 9.98 -9.87
CA VAL A 91 1.21 8.76 -10.65
C VAL A 91 0.53 8.92 -12.00
N ALA A 92 1.32 8.86 -13.08
CA ALA A 92 0.76 8.77 -14.43
C ALA A 92 0.03 7.43 -14.60
N ILE A 93 -1.22 7.48 -15.05
CA ILE A 93 -2.05 6.29 -15.28
C ILE A 93 -2.30 6.01 -16.77
N SER A 94 -1.94 6.96 -17.63
CA SER A 94 -1.96 6.88 -19.09
C SER A 94 -1.04 7.96 -19.68
N ASP A 95 -0.97 8.04 -21.01
CA ASP A 95 -0.29 9.11 -21.75
C ASP A 95 -0.94 10.50 -21.56
N LYS A 96 -2.20 10.55 -21.12
CA LYS A 96 -2.99 11.78 -21.01
C LYS A 96 -3.41 12.13 -19.59
N ARG A 97 -3.44 11.17 -18.66
CA ARG A 97 -3.99 11.35 -17.31
C ARG A 97 -3.05 10.86 -16.22
N ALA A 98 -3.16 11.50 -15.06
CA ALA A 98 -2.50 11.14 -13.83
C ALA A 98 -3.46 11.20 -12.64
N VAL A 99 -3.08 10.56 -11.54
CA VAL A 99 -3.71 10.71 -10.23
C VAL A 99 -2.82 11.60 -9.38
N ASP A 100 -3.38 12.68 -8.83
CA ASP A 100 -2.75 13.56 -7.85
C ASP A 100 -3.28 13.25 -6.45
N ALA A 101 -2.45 12.60 -5.63
CA ALA A 101 -2.77 12.18 -4.27
C ALA A 101 -2.32 13.20 -3.20
N THR A 102 -1.96 14.43 -3.61
CA THR A 102 -1.52 15.49 -2.68
C THR A 102 -2.55 15.78 -1.58
N ALA A 103 -3.84 15.76 -1.92
CA ALA A 103 -4.94 15.94 -0.97
C ALA A 103 -5.56 14.62 -0.44
N SER A 104 -5.01 13.46 -0.84
CA SER A 104 -5.55 12.16 -0.47
C SER A 104 -5.40 11.85 1.02
N THR A 105 -6.34 11.12 1.61
CA THR A 105 -6.17 10.58 2.97
C THR A 105 -5.62 9.15 2.97
N ASP A 106 -5.42 8.55 1.79
CA ASP A 106 -4.96 7.17 1.70
C ASP A 106 -3.50 7.04 2.19
N PRO A 107 -3.21 6.14 3.14
CA PRO A 107 -1.90 6.08 3.80
C PRO A 107 -0.78 5.65 2.84
N LEU A 108 -1.11 4.85 1.82
CA LEU A 108 -0.16 4.38 0.81
C LEU A 108 0.44 5.51 -0.05
N ARG A 109 -0.08 6.75 0.03
CA ARG A 109 0.60 7.91 -0.58
C ARG A 109 1.96 8.22 0.06
N PHE A 110 2.20 7.74 1.27
CA PHE A 110 3.47 7.89 1.99
C PHE A 110 4.43 6.70 1.78
N ALA A 111 4.14 5.82 0.81
CA ALA A 111 5.04 4.73 0.48
C ALA A 111 6.35 5.26 -0.12
N ASN A 112 7.45 5.08 0.60
CA ASN A 112 8.76 5.54 0.18
C ASN A 112 9.40 4.62 -0.87
N HIS A 113 10.44 5.15 -1.50
CA HIS A 113 11.26 4.36 -2.42
C HIS A 113 12.16 3.37 -1.66
N SER A 114 12.27 2.15 -2.19
CA SER A 114 13.40 1.26 -1.90
C SER A 114 13.95 0.61 -3.17
N CYS A 115 15.27 0.45 -3.23
CA CYS A 115 15.95 -0.36 -4.25
C CYS A 115 15.70 -1.86 -4.04
N GLN A 116 15.32 -2.29 -2.84
CA GLN A 116 14.82 -3.64 -2.56
C GLN A 116 13.43 -3.53 -1.94
N PRO A 117 12.39 -3.24 -2.74
CA PRO A 117 11.06 -2.98 -2.21
C PRO A 117 10.37 -4.27 -1.73
N ASN A 118 9.43 -4.13 -0.81
CA ASN A 118 8.55 -5.22 -0.37
C ASN A 118 7.15 -5.17 -1.01
N MET A 119 6.82 -4.10 -1.74
CA MET A 119 5.60 -4.01 -2.53
C MET A 119 5.84 -3.44 -3.94
N VAL A 120 4.84 -3.61 -4.80
CA VAL A 120 4.83 -3.07 -6.17
C VAL A 120 3.56 -2.25 -6.42
N LEU A 121 3.74 -1.09 -7.03
CA LEU A 121 2.68 -0.26 -7.58
C LEU A 121 2.27 -0.80 -8.96
N LYS A 122 0.96 -0.98 -9.17
CA LYS A 122 0.37 -1.33 -10.46
C LYS A 122 -0.74 -0.35 -10.82
N VAL A 123 -0.69 0.18 -12.03
CA VAL A 123 -1.81 0.91 -12.62
C VAL A 123 -2.71 -0.09 -13.34
N GLN A 124 -3.95 -0.25 -12.86
CA GLN A 124 -4.93 -1.17 -13.44
C GLN A 124 -6.29 -0.50 -13.52
N GLN A 125 -6.91 -0.51 -14.70
CA GLN A 125 -8.23 0.11 -14.92
C GLN A 125 -8.30 1.58 -14.45
N GLY A 126 -7.21 2.34 -14.65
CA GLY A 126 -7.10 3.73 -14.22
C GLY A 126 -6.92 3.95 -12.71
N ARG A 127 -6.70 2.88 -11.93
CA ARG A 127 -6.47 2.94 -10.48
C ARG A 127 -5.02 2.62 -10.15
N VAL A 128 -4.52 3.22 -9.07
CA VAL A 128 -3.19 2.95 -8.53
C VAL A 128 -3.33 1.96 -7.38
N ALA A 129 -2.94 0.71 -7.59
CA ALA A 129 -3.05 -0.37 -6.62
C ALA A 129 -1.67 -0.88 -6.19
N PHE A 130 -1.56 -1.30 -4.93
CA PHE A 130 -0.31 -1.84 -4.37
C PHE A 130 -0.47 -3.30 -4.00
N TYR A 131 0.56 -4.09 -4.29
CA TYR A 131 0.59 -5.53 -4.02
C TYR A 131 1.89 -5.92 -3.31
N ALA A 132 1.79 -6.81 -2.32
CA ALA A 132 2.95 -7.34 -1.63
C ALA A 132 3.80 -8.24 -2.56
N LEU A 133 5.11 -8.09 -2.53
CA LEU A 133 6.06 -8.91 -3.30
C LEU A 133 6.49 -10.17 -2.52
N ARG A 134 6.50 -10.08 -1.20
CA ARG A 134 6.79 -11.14 -0.24
C ARG A 134 5.84 -11.03 0.95
N ASP A 135 5.92 -11.95 1.91
CA ASP A 135 5.26 -11.75 3.20
C ASP A 135 5.88 -10.53 3.90
N ILE A 136 5.04 -9.71 4.51
CA ILE A 136 5.42 -8.46 5.21
C ILE A 136 4.92 -8.56 6.63
N ASP A 137 5.82 -8.40 7.60
CA ASP A 137 5.50 -8.43 9.01
C ASP A 137 4.86 -7.11 9.46
N ALA A 138 4.08 -7.17 10.54
CA ALA A 138 3.55 -5.98 11.17
C ALA A 138 4.68 -5.06 11.64
N GLY A 139 4.56 -3.77 11.37
CA GLY A 139 5.55 -2.74 11.68
C GLY A 139 6.59 -2.51 10.59
N GLU A 140 6.68 -3.36 9.55
CA GLU A 140 7.58 -3.09 8.42
C GLU A 140 7.14 -1.86 7.61
N GLU A 141 8.11 -1.06 7.16
CA GLU A 141 7.86 0.04 6.23
C GLU A 141 7.52 -0.50 4.83
N LEU A 142 6.39 -0.08 4.29
CA LEU A 142 5.92 -0.43 2.95
C LEU A 142 6.61 0.45 1.92
N THR A 143 7.44 -0.17 1.10
CA THR A 143 8.27 0.53 0.11
C THR A 143 8.05 -0.04 -1.29
N THR A 144 8.07 0.84 -2.29
CA THR A 144 7.97 0.47 -3.70
C THR A 144 9.18 0.98 -4.46
N ARG A 145 9.56 0.32 -5.55
CA ARG A 145 10.50 0.90 -6.49
C ARG A 145 9.77 1.98 -7.27
N TYR A 146 10.27 3.22 -7.20
CA TYR A 146 9.78 4.28 -8.07
C TYR A 146 10.20 3.98 -9.51
N GLY A 147 9.29 4.23 -10.45
CA GLY A 147 9.58 4.20 -11.88
C GLY A 147 10.31 5.48 -12.32
N GLU A 148 10.23 5.82 -13.60
CA GLU A 148 10.72 7.11 -14.09
C GLU A 148 10.04 8.26 -13.34
N THR A 149 10.83 9.00 -12.56
CA THR A 149 10.34 10.11 -11.76
C THR A 149 10.48 11.44 -12.49
N HIS A 150 9.68 12.44 -12.09
CA HIS A 150 9.80 13.80 -12.59
C HIS A 150 11.15 14.46 -12.25
N HIS A 151 11.89 13.88 -11.31
CA HIS A 151 13.20 14.36 -10.87
C HIS A 151 14.36 13.97 -11.80
N ALA A 152 14.10 13.16 -12.85
CA ALA A 152 15.10 12.79 -13.85
C ALA A 152 16.43 12.25 -13.27
N GLY A 153 16.37 11.43 -12.22
CA GLY A 153 17.58 10.85 -11.61
C GLY A 153 18.33 11.76 -10.62
N ARG A 154 17.82 12.96 -10.35
CA ARG A 154 18.55 14.00 -9.58
C ARG A 154 18.42 13.86 -8.07
N LEU A 155 17.45 13.11 -7.57
CA LEU A 155 17.28 12.91 -6.14
C LEU A 155 18.15 11.76 -5.64
N THR A 156 18.84 11.99 -4.53
CA THR A 156 19.62 10.96 -3.83
C THR A 156 18.70 9.95 -3.17
N CYS A 157 18.91 8.66 -3.45
CA CYS A 157 18.18 7.58 -2.79
C CYS A 157 18.78 7.29 -1.41
N ARG A 158 17.95 7.37 -0.37
CA ARG A 158 18.32 7.12 1.04
C ARG A 158 17.75 5.82 1.63
N CYS A 159 17.34 4.87 0.78
CA CYS A 159 16.61 3.68 1.25
C CYS A 159 17.42 2.70 2.11
N GLY A 160 18.74 2.82 2.19
CA GLY A 160 19.59 1.95 3.00
C GLY A 160 19.73 0.50 2.53
N ALA A 161 19.03 0.10 1.46
CA ALA A 161 19.08 -1.28 0.96
C ALA A 161 20.48 -1.68 0.45
N PRO A 162 20.92 -2.93 0.66
CA PRO A 162 22.15 -3.45 0.05
C PRO A 162 22.10 -3.28 -1.48
N GLY A 163 23.17 -2.73 -2.07
CA GLY A 163 23.21 -2.45 -3.51
C GLY A 163 22.30 -1.29 -3.95
N CYS A 164 21.98 -0.36 -3.05
CA CYS A 164 21.28 0.88 -3.38
C CYS A 164 21.92 1.61 -4.58
N GLN A 165 21.11 2.06 -5.53
CA GLN A 165 21.57 2.74 -6.75
C GLN A 165 22.03 4.19 -6.49
N GLY A 166 21.85 4.70 -5.27
CA GLY A 166 22.24 6.04 -4.84
C GLY A 166 21.37 7.17 -5.39
N ARG A 167 20.45 6.89 -6.32
CA ARG A 167 19.56 7.87 -6.96
C ARG A 167 18.16 7.31 -7.20
N LEU A 168 17.16 8.20 -7.30
CA LEU A 168 15.76 7.91 -7.59
C LEU A 168 15.38 8.18 -9.05
#